data_AF-B3JPY5-F1
#
_entry.id   AF-B3JPY5-F1
#
_cell.length_a   1.000
_cell.length_b   1.000
_cell.length_c   1.000
_cell.angle_alpha   90.00
_cell.angle_beta   90.00
_cell.angle_gamma   90.00
#
_symmetry.space_group_name_H-M   'P 1'
#
loop_
_entity.id
_entity.type
_entity.pdbx_description
1 polymer ?
#
loop_
_entity_poly.entity_id
_entity_poly.type
_entity_poly.pdbx_seq_one_letter_code
_entity_poly.pdbx_strand_id
1 'polypeptide(L)'
;MVRLSQNIEEQRVQQIKVNVRTAYLRHHEALQQVEALKLSVKQAEENYRIMQNRYLNQLAILTDLLDANSVRLNAELQLTSARTRVIYTYYQLERACGRL
;
A
#
# COMPACT_ATOMS: atom_id res chain seq x y z
N MET A 1 19.16 10.21 43.11
CA MET A 1 17.79 10.00 42.58
C MET A 1 17.44 10.92 41.41
N VAL A 2 17.61 12.24 41.50
CA VAL A 2 17.17 13.21 40.46
C VAL A 2 17.69 12.93 39.03
N ARG A 3 18.97 12.56 38.86
CA ARG A 3 19.54 12.23 37.54
C ARG A 3 18.94 10.98 36.87
N LEU A 4 18.52 9.99 37.67
CA LEU A 4 17.91 8.76 37.14
C LEU A 4 16.52 9.05 36.58
N SER A 5 15.73 9.87 37.29
CA SER A 5 14.40 10.31 36.82
C SER A 5 14.49 11.18 35.56
N GLN A 6 15.49 12.06 35.46
CA GLN A 6 15.72 12.85 34.24
C GLN A 6 16.07 11.96 33.03
N ASN A 7 16.93 10.96 33.22
CA ASN A 7 17.30 10.02 32.15
C ASN A 7 16.10 9.19 31.66
N ILE A 8 15.24 8.72 32.57
CA ILE A 8 14.02 7.99 32.23
C ILE A 8 13.06 8.87 31.40
N GLU A 9 12.92 10.15 31.75
CA GLU A 9 12.05 11.06 31.03
C GLU A 9 12.59 11.39 29.63
N GLU A 10 13.91 11.61 29.51
CA GLU A 10 14.57 11.75 28.21
C GLU A 10 14.37 10.51 27.32
N GLN A 11 14.54 9.30 27.90
CA GLN A 11 14.29 8.05 27.18
C GLN A 11 12.83 7.92 26.72
N ARG A 12 11.87 8.30 27.55
CA ARG A 12 10.44 8.30 27.18
C ARG A 12 10.16 9.24 26.01
N VAL A 13 10.67 10.46 26.06
CA VAL A 13 10.50 11.44 24.97
C VAL A 13 11.12 10.94 23.68
N GLN A 14 12.32 10.33 23.74
CA GLN A 14 12.96 9.74 22.57
C GLN A 14 12.13 8.57 22.00
N GLN A 15 11.60 7.70 22.87
CA GLN A 15 10.77 6.59 22.43
C GLN A 15 9.50 7.07 21.71
N ILE A 16 8.84 8.11 22.22
CA ILE A 16 7.66 8.70 21.58
C ILE A 16 8.03 9.26 20.20
N LYS A 17 9.12 10.02 20.11
CA LYS A 17 9.59 10.58 18.82
C LYS A 17 9.88 9.51 17.79
N VAL A 18 10.56 8.44 18.18
CA VAL A 18 10.85 7.29 17.30
C VAL A 18 9.54 6.64 16.85
N ASN A 19 8.62 6.36 17.79
CA ASN A 19 7.34 5.72 17.47
C ASN A 19 6.52 6.52 16.45
N VAL A 20 6.39 7.83 16.66
CA VAL A 20 5.67 8.73 15.74
C VAL A 20 6.34 8.76 14.38
N ARG A 21 7.67 8.89 14.34
CA ARG A 21 8.43 8.91 13.07
C ARG A 21 8.29 7.60 12.31
N THR A 22 8.36 6.46 12.98
CA THR A 22 8.15 5.15 12.36
C THR A 22 6.73 4.99 11.82
N ALA A 23 5.71 5.41 12.57
CA ALA A 23 4.32 5.35 12.11
C ALA A 23 4.10 6.25 10.88
N TYR A 24 4.70 7.44 10.87
CA TYR A 24 4.65 8.36 9.74
C TYR A 24 5.30 7.76 8.48
N LEU A 25 6.50 7.20 8.61
CA LEU A 25 7.19 6.58 7.48
C LEU A 25 6.39 5.41 6.90
N ARG A 26 5.84 4.54 7.75
CA ARG A 26 4.98 3.42 7.32
C ARG A 26 3.74 3.88 6.57
N HIS A 27 3.11 4.97 7.03
CA HIS A 27 1.96 5.55 6.35
C HIS A 27 2.34 6.14 4.99
N HIS A 28 3.47 6.85 4.93
CA HIS A 28 3.99 7.42 3.69
C HIS A 28 4.35 6.33 2.66
N GLU A 29 5.02 5.26 3.09
CA GLU A 29 5.31 4.09 2.25
C GLU A 29 4.03 3.43 1.72
N ALA A 30 2.99 3.31 2.56
CA ALA A 30 1.70 2.77 2.12
C ALA A 30 1.05 3.63 1.03
N LEU A 31 1.15 4.96 1.14
CA LEU A 31 0.66 5.88 0.10
C LEU A 31 1.44 5.71 -1.21
N GLN A 32 2.77 5.65 -1.14
CA GLN A 32 3.61 5.42 -2.33
C GLN A 32 3.30 4.08 -3.00
N GLN A 33 3.07 3.03 -2.20
CA GLN A 33 2.68 1.71 -2.71
C GLN A 33 1.36 1.75 -3.46
N VAL A 34 0.38 2.55 -3.00
CA VAL A 34 -0.89 2.74 -3.70
C VAL A 34 -0.66 3.40 -5.06
N GLU A 35 0.20 4.43 -5.15
CA GLU A 35 0.49 5.08 -6.44
C GLU A 35 1.18 4.11 -7.42
N ALA A 36 2.14 3.30 -6.95
CA ALA A 36 2.76 2.28 -7.77
C ALA A 36 1.74 1.24 -8.28
N LEU A 37 0.85 0.76 -7.42
CA LEU A 37 -0.17 -0.22 -7.79
C LEU A 37 -1.24 0.33 -8.72
N LYS A 38 -1.56 1.63 -8.66
CA LYS A 38 -2.44 2.26 -9.67
C LYS A 38 -1.86 2.14 -11.07
N LEU A 39 -0.54 2.34 -11.23
CA LEU A 39 0.13 2.15 -12.52
C LEU A 39 0.11 0.69 -12.96
N SER A 40 0.29 -0.25 -12.03
CA SER A 40 0.21 -1.69 -12.31
C SER A 40 -1.19 -2.11 -12.79
N VAL A 41 -2.25 -1.61 -12.15
CA VAL A 41 -3.63 -1.83 -12.59
C VAL A 41 -3.85 -1.29 -13.99
N LYS A 42 -3.45 -0.04 -14.26
CA LYS A 42 -3.58 0.57 -15.59
C LYS A 42 -2.87 -0.25 -16.68
N GLN A 43 -1.68 -0.79 -16.38
CA GLN A 43 -0.95 -1.64 -17.30
C GLN A 43 -1.68 -2.98 -17.55
N ALA A 44 -2.24 -3.58 -16.50
CA ALA A 44 -2.98 -4.83 -16.62
C ALA A 44 -4.31 -4.67 -17.37
N GLU A 45 -5.00 -3.55 -17.18
CA GLU A 45 -6.19 -3.16 -17.96
C GLU A 45 -5.88 -3.05 -19.45
N GLU A 46 -4.77 -2.39 -19.81
CA GLU A 46 -4.35 -2.25 -21.20
C GLU A 46 -3.95 -3.60 -21.81
N ASN A 47 -3.25 -4.45 -21.06
CA ASN A 47 -2.94 -5.81 -21.50
C ASN A 47 -4.22 -6.62 -21.77
N TYR A 48 -5.19 -6.57 -20.85
CA TYR A 48 -6.49 -7.21 -21.04
C TYR A 48 -7.20 -6.69 -22.30
N ARG A 49 -7.21 -5.38 -22.53
CA ARG A 49 -7.81 -4.77 -23.73
C ARG A 49 -7.17 -5.30 -25.02
N ILE A 50 -5.83 -5.38 -25.07
CA ILE A 50 -5.09 -5.91 -26.23
C ILE A 50 -5.43 -7.39 -26.45
N MET A 51 -5.41 -8.21 -25.41
CA MET A 51 -5.72 -9.64 -25.52
C MET A 51 -7.17 -9.88 -25.92
N GLN A 52 -8.10 -9.08 -25.42
CA GLN A 52 -9.50 -9.12 -25.83
C GLN A 52 -9.64 -8.82 -27.33
N ASN A 53 -8.95 -7.80 -27.83
CA ASN A 53 -8.98 -7.46 -29.25
C ASN A 53 -8.35 -8.58 -30.11
N ARG A 54 -7.24 -9.18 -29.68
CA ARG A 54 -6.64 -10.32 -30.38
C ARG A 54 -7.56 -11.53 -30.41
N TYR A 55 -8.21 -11.85 -29.30
CA TYR A 55 -9.18 -12.95 -29.22
C TYR A 55 -10.37 -12.73 -30.17
N LEU A 56 -10.96 -11.53 -30.18
CA LEU A 56 -12.07 -11.19 -31.08
C LEU A 56 -11.68 -11.27 -32.56
N ASN A 57 -10.43 -10.96 -32.88
CA ASN A 57 -9.88 -11.08 -34.23
C ASN A 57 -9.29 -12.48 -34.52
N GLN A 58 -9.52 -13.48 -33.66
CA GLN A 58 -9.02 -14.85 -33.83
C GLN A 58 -7.48 -14.96 -33.90
N LEU A 59 -6.77 -13.97 -33.34
CA LEU A 59 -5.30 -13.89 -33.25
C LEU A 59 -4.77 -14.37 -31.89
N ALA A 60 -5.65 -14.72 -30.95
CA ALA A 60 -5.32 -15.29 -29.65
C ALA A 60 -6.41 -16.29 -29.24
N ILE A 61 -6.07 -17.22 -28.34
CA ILE A 61 -7.02 -18.21 -27.83
C ILE A 61 -7.68 -17.73 -26.53
N LEU A 62 -8.79 -18.38 -26.15
CA LEU A 62 -9.55 -17.99 -24.96
C LEU A 62 -8.70 -18.04 -23.67
N THR A 63 -7.76 -18.98 -23.57
CA THR A 63 -6.89 -19.10 -22.39
C THR A 63 -5.99 -17.88 -22.21
N ASP A 64 -5.43 -17.31 -23.30
CA ASP A 64 -4.61 -16.10 -23.23
C ASP A 64 -5.41 -14.90 -22.69
N LEU A 65 -6.67 -14.79 -23.10
CA LEU A 65 -7.60 -13.76 -22.60
C LEU A 65 -7.93 -13.98 -21.11
N LEU A 66 -8.15 -15.23 -20.70
CA LEU A 66 -8.41 -15.57 -19.30
C LEU A 66 -7.20 -15.31 -18.40
N ASP A 67 -5.99 -15.57 -18.89
CA ASP A 67 -4.74 -15.26 -18.19
C ASP A 67 -4.59 -13.74 -18.01
N ALA A 68 -4.83 -12.96 -19.07
CA ALA A 68 -4.80 -11.50 -18.97
C ALA A 68 -5.86 -10.94 -18.01
N ASN A 69 -7.06 -11.53 -17.98
CA ASN A 69 -8.10 -11.16 -17.02
C ASN A 69 -7.68 -11.48 -15.58
N SER A 70 -7.07 -12.65 -15.36
CA SER A 70 -6.58 -13.07 -14.04
C SER A 70 -5.51 -12.11 -13.51
N VAL A 71 -4.58 -11.68 -14.37
CA VAL A 71 -3.57 -10.67 -14.04
C VAL A 71 -4.23 -9.33 -13.67
N ARG A 72 -5.22 -8.86 -14.44
CA ARG A 72 -5.96 -7.63 -14.14
C ARG A 72 -6.65 -7.69 -12.78
N LEU A 73 -7.42 -8.75 -12.52
CA LEU A 73 -8.12 -8.94 -11.25
C LEU A 73 -7.15 -9.02 -10.07
N ASN A 74 -6.01 -9.67 -10.24
CA ASN A 74 -4.99 -9.72 -9.19
C ASN A 74 -4.43 -8.33 -8.88
N ALA A 75 -4.13 -7.52 -9.91
CA ALA A 75 -3.65 -6.15 -9.72
C ALA A 75 -4.68 -5.27 -9.00
N GLU A 76 -5.97 -5.38 -9.34
CA GLU A 76 -7.06 -4.66 -8.68
C GLU A 76 -7.21 -5.06 -7.19
N LEU A 77 -7.09 -6.36 -6.90
CA LEU A 77 -7.10 -6.87 -5.52
C LEU A 77 -5.92 -6.35 -4.71
N GLN A 78 -4.72 -6.30 -5.30
CA GLN A 78 -3.53 -5.73 -4.65
C GLN A 78 -3.71 -4.24 -4.38
N LEU A 79 -4.22 -3.46 -5.33
CA LEU A 79 -4.51 -2.04 -5.14
C LEU A 79 -5.52 -1.82 -4.02
N THR A 80 -6.59 -2.62 -3.98
CA THR A 80 -7.61 -2.57 -2.93
C THR A 80 -7.01 -2.87 -1.56
N SER A 81 -6.18 -3.92 -1.46
CA SER A 81 -5.46 -4.27 -0.24
C SER A 81 -4.52 -3.17 0.23
N ALA A 82 -3.80 -2.52 -0.69
CA ALA A 82 -2.92 -1.40 -0.39
C ALA A 82 -3.69 -0.16 0.10
N ARG A 83 -4.86 0.14 -0.47
CA ARG A 83 -5.74 1.21 0.02
C ARG A 83 -6.21 0.95 1.45
N THR A 84 -6.59 -0.29 1.78
CA THR A 84 -6.91 -0.68 3.16
C THR A 84 -5.72 -0.49 4.09
N ARG A 85 -4.50 -0.81 3.64
CA ARG A 85 -3.27 -0.60 4.41
C ARG A 85 -2.99 0.88 4.68
N VAL A 86 -3.29 1.78 3.74
CA VAL A 86 -3.21 3.24 3.98
C VAL A 86 -4.11 3.66 5.13
N ILE A 87 -5.37 3.19 5.14
CA ILE A 87 -6.32 3.49 6.23
C ILE A 87 -5.78 2.97 7.57
N TYR A 88 -5.30 1.72 7.59
CA TYR A 88 -4.75 1.11 8.80
C TYR A 88 -3.54 1.90 9.35
N THR A 89 -2.58 2.23 8.49
CA THR A 89 -1.37 2.98 8.88
C THR A 89 -1.67 4.42 9.28
N TYR A 90 -2.72 5.03 8.71
CA TYR A 90 -3.20 6.34 9.15
C TYR A 90 -3.66 6.30 10.61
N TYR A 91 -4.50 5.34 10.99
CA TYR A 91 -4.94 5.21 12.39
C TYR A 91 -3.81 4.84 13.34
N GLN A 92 -2.81 4.07 12.88
CA GLN A 92 -1.60 3.84 13.68
C GLN A 92 -0.81 5.12 13.95
N LEU A 93 -0.72 6.01 12.96
CA LEU A 93 -0.09 7.32 13.12
C LEU A 93 -0.88 8.21 14.08
N GLU A 94 -2.20 8.28 13.92
CA GLU A 94 -3.07 9.07 14.82
C GLU A 94 -2.95 8.60 16.29
N ARG A 95 -2.93 7.29 16.51
CA ARG A 95 -2.68 6.70 17.84
C ARG A 95 -1.27 7.03 18.36
N ALA A 96 -0.24 6.97 17.52
CA ALA A 96 1.12 7.34 17.92
C ALA A 96 1.23 8.82 18.30
N CYS A 97 0.45 9.69 17.66
CA CYS A 97 0.34 11.12 17.98
C CYS A 97 -0.54 11.42 19.20
N GLY A 98 -1.22 10.41 19.78
CA GLY A 98 -2.12 10.59 20.93
C GLY A 98 -3.44 11.28 20.57
N ARG A 99 -3.86 11.23 19.31
CA ARG A 99 -5.14 11.81 18.83
C ARG A 99 -6.29 10.79 18.81
N LEU A 100 -6.01 9.55 19.20
CA LEU A 100 -6.91 8.40 19.28
C LEU A 100 -6.69 7.69 20.62
#